data_AF-A0A0N4UWT6-F1
#
_entry.id   AF-A0A0N4UWT6-F1
#
_cell.length_a   1.000
_cell.length_b   1.000
_cell.length_c   1.000
_cell.angle_alpha   90.00
_cell.angle_beta   90.00
_cell.angle_gamma   90.00
#
_symmetry.space_group_name_H-M   'P 1'
#
loop_
_entity.id
_entity.type
_entity.pdbx_description
1 polymer ?
#
loop_
_entity_poly.entity_id
_entity_poly.type
_entity_poly.pdbx_seq_one_letter_code
_entity_poly.pdbx_strand_id
1 'polypeptide(L)'
;MSYAEDSTVLVTHAHVEHGTAANKTEVEPPLPVDYYRYTVKHVEIFKAPMEYNGTLSTAVYTPVDSSACGVQLEVGKDYLLSGAVNNGKLMTNICNQLREPSYTGVTMEWSAVSDDLKKKLQNKELSSCD
;
A
#
# COMPACT_ATOMS: atom_id res chain seq x y z
N MET A 1 17.80 23.22 -9.48
CA MET A 1 16.79 22.28 -10.00
C MET A 1 16.21 21.57 -8.81
N SER A 2 15.08 22.07 -8.34
CA SER A 2 14.33 21.59 -7.18
C SER A 2 13.72 20.23 -7.52
N TYR A 3 14.11 19.19 -6.78
CA TYR A 3 13.44 17.90 -6.81
C TYR A 3 11.99 18.11 -6.38
N ALA A 4 11.04 17.79 -7.26
CA ALA A 4 9.63 17.83 -6.92
C ALA A 4 9.37 16.79 -5.82
N GLU A 5 8.89 17.25 -4.66
CA GLU A 5 8.37 16.42 -3.57
C GLU A 5 7.00 15.79 -3.94
N ASP A 6 6.87 15.32 -5.18
CA ASP A 6 5.67 14.71 -5.75
C ASP A 6 5.72 13.19 -5.54
N SER A 7 5.83 12.79 -4.27
CA SER A 7 5.84 11.37 -3.94
C SER A 7 4.44 10.81 -4.20
N THR A 8 4.25 10.14 -5.34
CA THR A 8 3.07 9.32 -5.67
C THR A 8 2.88 8.10 -4.75
N VAL A 9 3.65 8.02 -3.66
CA VAL A 9 3.67 6.87 -2.75
C VAL A 9 2.75 7.11 -1.56
N LEU A 10 1.88 6.15 -1.30
CA LEU A 10 1.08 6.03 -0.08
C LEU A 10 1.75 5.03 0.86
N VAL A 11 1.79 5.37 2.15
CA VAL A 11 2.16 4.48 3.25
C VAL A 11 1.07 4.59 4.33
N THR A 12 0.45 3.47 4.67
CA THR A 12 -0.74 3.45 5.54
C THR A 12 -0.81 2.17 6.35
N HIS A 13 -1.28 2.29 7.58
CA HIS A 13 -1.86 1.18 8.32
C HIS A 13 -3.31 1.03 7.88
N ALA A 14 -3.63 -0.12 7.30
CA ALA A 14 -4.94 -0.42 6.73
C ALA A 14 -5.53 -1.70 7.31
N HIS A 15 -6.83 -1.64 7.63
CA HIS A 15 -7.63 -2.80 8.02
C HIS A 15 -8.39 -3.33 6.80
N VAL A 16 -8.29 -4.62 6.52
CA VAL A 16 -8.91 -5.24 5.33
C VAL A 16 -10.34 -5.64 5.64
N GLU A 17 -11.30 -4.99 4.99
CA GLU A 17 -12.73 -5.26 5.22
C GLU A 17 -13.25 -6.35 4.27
N HIS A 18 -12.87 -6.29 2.99
CA HIS A 18 -13.37 -7.20 1.95
C HIS A 18 -12.31 -7.41 0.86
N GLY A 19 -12.38 -8.53 0.14
CA GLY A 19 -11.54 -8.81 -1.02
C GLY A 19 -12.35 -9.43 -2.16
N THR A 20 -12.14 -8.96 -3.39
CA THR A 20 -12.80 -9.44 -4.60
C THR A 20 -11.85 -9.39 -5.80
N ALA A 21 -12.12 -10.15 -6.86
CA ALA A 21 -11.45 -9.93 -8.14
C ALA A 21 -11.73 -8.49 -8.62
N ALA A 22 -10.72 -7.80 -9.18
CA ALA A 22 -10.89 -6.47 -9.75
C ALA A 22 -11.55 -6.58 -11.13
N ASN A 23 -12.44 -5.64 -11.45
CA ASN A 23 -12.95 -5.51 -12.81
C ASN A 23 -11.92 -4.76 -13.67
N LYS A 24 -11.69 -5.21 -14.91
CA LYS A 24 -10.67 -4.64 -15.82
C LYS A 24 -10.90 -3.18 -16.16
N THR A 25 -12.12 -2.68 -15.98
CA THR A 25 -12.52 -1.29 -16.23
C THR A 25 -12.38 -0.40 -14.99
N GLU A 26 -12.08 -0.95 -13.81
CA GLU A 26 -11.93 -0.15 -12.59
C GLU A 26 -10.56 0.52 -12.47
N VAL A 27 -9.57 0.13 -13.27
CA VAL A 27 -8.24 0.76 -13.26
C VAL A 27 -7.94 1.31 -14.64
N GLU A 28 -7.57 2.59 -14.68
CA GLU A 28 -7.23 3.29 -15.91
C GLU A 28 -5.72 3.62 -15.93
N PRO A 29 -4.99 3.31 -17.01
CA PRO A 29 -5.41 2.48 -18.14
C PRO A 29 -5.69 1.02 -17.72
N PRO A 30 -6.46 0.25 -18.51
CA PRO A 30 -6.74 -1.15 -18.24
C PRO A 30 -5.43 -1.91 -18.02
N LEU A 31 -5.34 -2.62 -16.90
CA LEU A 31 -4.11 -3.29 -16.50
C LEU A 31 -3.82 -4.49 -17.43
N PRO A 32 -2.55 -4.74 -17.77
CA PRO A 32 -2.16 -5.83 -18.66
C PRO A 32 -2.33 -7.23 -18.04
N VAL A 33 -2.53 -7.29 -16.72
CA VAL A 33 -2.71 -8.53 -15.94
C VAL A 33 -3.96 -8.40 -15.08
N ASP A 34 -4.51 -9.53 -14.62
CA ASP A 34 -5.65 -9.53 -13.69
C ASP A 34 -5.20 -9.05 -12.31
N TYR A 35 -6.02 -8.21 -11.69
CA TYR A 35 -5.78 -7.68 -10.34
C TYR A 35 -6.84 -8.19 -9.37
N TYR A 36 -6.44 -8.31 -8.11
CA TYR A 36 -7.33 -8.48 -6.98
C TYR A 36 -7.53 -7.12 -6.30
N ARG A 37 -8.76 -6.84 -5.90
CA ARG A 37 -9.16 -5.59 -5.23
C ARG A 37 -9.52 -5.91 -3.78
N TYR A 38 -8.82 -5.27 -2.86
CA TYR A 38 -9.22 -5.22 -1.46
C TYR A 38 -9.93 -3.89 -1.19
N THR A 39 -10.99 -3.96 -0.40
CA THR A 39 -11.57 -2.77 0.25
C THR A 39 -11.00 -2.69 1.64
N VAL A 40 -10.38 -1.56 1.96
CA VAL A 40 -9.70 -1.34 3.24
C VAL A 40 -10.21 -0.07 3.90
N LYS A 41 -10.12 -0.06 5.23
CA LYS A 41 -10.19 1.17 6.00
C LYS A 41 -8.78 1.63 6.33
N HIS A 42 -8.41 2.81 5.88
CA HIS A 42 -7.19 3.47 6.32
C HIS A 42 -7.33 3.85 7.80
N VAL A 43 -6.63 3.13 8.68
CA VAL A 43 -6.61 3.38 10.13
C VAL A 43 -5.72 4.58 10.41
N GLU A 44 -4.53 4.59 9.80
CA GLU A 44 -3.58 5.70 9.87
C GLU A 44 -2.85 5.87 8.55
N ILE A 45 -2.62 7.11 8.14
CA ILE A 45 -1.92 7.48 6.90
C ILE A 45 -0.63 8.18 7.30
N PHE A 46 0.51 7.55 7.02
CA PHE A 46 1.84 8.07 7.39
C PHE A 46 2.43 8.96 6.29
N LYS A 47 2.17 8.61 5.04
CA LYS A 47 2.59 9.35 3.85
C LYS A 47 1.54 9.22 2.76
N ALA A 48 1.16 10.31 2.12
CA ALA A 48 0.29 10.31 0.95
C ALA A 48 0.64 11.50 0.03
N PRO A 49 0.36 11.39 -1.28
CA PRO A 49 0.46 12.54 -2.18
C PRO A 49 -0.47 13.66 -1.71
N MET A 50 -0.02 14.91 -1.80
CA MET A 50 -0.78 16.07 -1.31
C MET A 50 -2.15 16.18 -1.97
N GLU A 51 -2.25 15.81 -3.25
CA GLU A 51 -3.47 15.80 -4.04
C GLU A 51 -4.57 14.85 -3.52
N TYR A 52 -4.21 13.81 -2.75
CA TYR A 52 -5.17 12.85 -2.19
C TYR A 52 -5.30 12.92 -0.67
N ASN A 53 -4.74 13.94 -0.03
CA ASN A 53 -4.79 14.07 1.42
C ASN A 53 -6.25 14.23 1.90
N GLY A 54 -6.80 13.19 2.53
CA GLY A 54 -8.20 13.14 2.98
C GLY A 54 -9.22 12.63 1.95
N THR A 55 -8.79 12.30 0.72
CA THR A 55 -9.67 11.80 -0.36
C THR A 55 -9.22 10.44 -0.92
N LEU A 56 -8.32 9.74 -0.20
CA LEU A 56 -7.86 8.41 -0.59
C LEU A 56 -9.03 7.43 -0.72
N SER A 57 -9.00 6.67 -1.82
CA SER A 57 -9.93 5.58 -2.04
C SER A 57 -9.67 4.46 -1.05
N THR A 58 -10.74 3.80 -0.60
CA THR A 58 -10.65 2.56 0.18
C THR A 58 -10.23 1.35 -0.66
N ALA A 59 -10.05 1.52 -1.98
CA ALA A 59 -9.68 0.44 -2.89
C ALA A 59 -8.15 0.30 -3.00
N VAL A 60 -7.68 -0.92 -2.70
CA VAL A 60 -6.29 -1.35 -2.88
C VAL A 60 -6.27 -2.43 -3.95
N TYR A 61 -5.39 -2.29 -4.94
CA TYR A 61 -5.23 -3.21 -6.05
C TYR A 61 -3.85 -3.85 -6.01
N THR A 62 -3.82 -5.16 -6.25
CA THR A 62 -2.60 -5.96 -6.38
C THR A 62 -2.74 -6.96 -7.53
N PRO A 63 -1.66 -7.32 -8.24
CA PRO A 63 -1.70 -8.43 -9.19
C PRO A 63 -2.22 -9.71 -8.53
N VAL A 64 -2.98 -10.52 -9.27
CA VAL A 64 -3.43 -11.85 -8.82
C VAL A 64 -2.27 -12.85 -8.81
N ASP A 65 -1.37 -12.74 -9.79
CA ASP A 65 -0.25 -13.67 -9.96
C ASP A 65 0.91 -13.32 -9.01
N SER A 66 1.38 -14.32 -8.25
CA SER A 66 2.55 -14.18 -7.38
C SER A 66 3.83 -13.90 -8.16
N SER A 67 3.95 -14.38 -9.40
CA SER A 67 5.04 -14.10 -10.34
C SER A 67 5.08 -12.62 -10.73
N ALA A 68 3.93 -11.94 -10.69
CA ALA A 68 3.81 -10.50 -10.85
C ALA A 68 3.93 -9.73 -9.52
N CYS A 69 4.44 -10.38 -8.48
CA CYS A 69 4.60 -9.83 -7.13
C CYS A 69 3.26 -9.44 -6.47
N GLY A 70 2.20 -10.21 -6.70
CA GLY A 70 0.92 -10.02 -6.01
C GLY A 70 1.02 -10.23 -4.49
N VAL A 71 0.42 -9.32 -3.72
CA VAL A 71 0.26 -9.49 -2.25
C VAL A 71 -1.06 -10.21 -1.94
N GLN A 72 -1.04 -11.03 -0.90
CA GLN A 72 -2.23 -11.71 -0.40
C GLN A 72 -2.54 -11.17 0.99
N LEU A 73 -3.74 -10.61 1.16
CA LEU A 73 -4.20 -10.02 2.41
C LEU A 73 -5.41 -10.82 2.92
N GLU A 74 -5.49 -10.98 4.24
CA GLU A 74 -6.62 -11.66 4.87
C GLU A 74 -7.65 -10.64 5.37
N VAL A 75 -8.93 -10.93 5.13
CA VAL A 75 -10.04 -10.12 5.64
C VAL A 75 -10.06 -10.16 7.17
N GLY A 76 -10.27 -8.99 7.80
CA GLY A 76 -10.29 -8.81 9.24
C GLY A 76 -8.90 -8.61 9.87
N LYS A 77 -7.84 -8.61 9.07
CA LYS A 77 -6.48 -8.30 9.52
C LYS A 77 -6.04 -6.89 9.16
N ASP A 78 -5.04 -6.44 9.89
CA ASP A 78 -4.41 -5.13 9.75
C ASP A 78 -3.00 -5.28 9.17
N TYR A 79 -2.66 -4.43 8.20
CA TYR A 79 -1.38 -4.49 7.50
C TYR A 79 -0.75 -3.10 7.39
N LEU A 80 0.58 -3.06 7.38
CA LEU A 80 1.32 -1.91 6.85
C LEU A 80 1.42 -2.07 5.34
N LEU A 81 0.73 -1.19 4.61
CA LEU A 81 0.73 -1.19 3.15
C LEU A 81 1.47 0.03 2.61
N SER A 82 2.25 -0.21 1.55
CA SER A 82 2.83 0.86 0.76
C SER A 82 2.75 0.59 -0.74
N GLY A 83 2.70 1.65 -1.53
CA GLY A 83 2.56 1.52 -2.98
C GLY A 83 2.34 2.86 -3.67
N ALA A 84 2.19 2.80 -4.99
CA ALA A 84 1.89 3.96 -5.80
C ALA A 84 0.39 4.28 -5.73
N VAL A 85 0.03 5.55 -5.81
CA VAL A 85 -1.34 6.00 -5.93
C VAL A 85 -1.62 6.30 -7.40
N ASN A 86 -2.69 5.71 -7.93
CA ASN A 86 -3.21 6.03 -9.25
C ASN A 86 -4.68 6.43 -9.12
N ASN A 87 -5.02 7.67 -9.46
CA ASN A 87 -6.38 8.22 -9.31
C ASN A 87 -6.98 8.00 -7.91
N GLY A 88 -6.17 8.22 -6.87
CA GLY A 88 -6.55 8.03 -5.47
C GLY A 88 -6.63 6.57 -5.01
N LYS A 89 -6.40 5.59 -5.89
CA LYS A 89 -6.40 4.14 -5.57
C LYS A 89 -4.98 3.67 -5.29
N LEU A 90 -4.81 2.84 -4.26
CA LEU A 90 -3.52 2.27 -3.94
C LEU A 90 -3.21 1.09 -4.87
N MET A 91 -2.13 1.21 -5.64
CA MET A 91 -1.56 0.15 -6.45
C MET A 91 -0.35 -0.42 -5.71
N THR A 92 -0.43 -1.68 -5.31
CA THR A 92 0.56 -2.28 -4.43
C THR A 92 1.02 -3.65 -4.93
N ASN A 93 2.25 -4.01 -4.57
CA ASN A 93 2.88 -5.29 -4.89
C ASN A 93 3.95 -5.58 -3.82
N ILE A 94 4.50 -6.79 -3.84
CA ILE A 94 5.51 -7.25 -2.88
C ILE A 94 6.75 -6.35 -2.87
N CYS A 95 7.22 -5.91 -4.04
CA CYS A 95 8.43 -5.11 -4.19
C CYS A 95 8.30 -3.71 -3.58
N ASN A 96 7.09 -3.17 -3.53
CA ASN A 96 6.81 -1.83 -3.03
C ASN A 96 6.47 -1.81 -1.52
N GLN A 97 6.48 -2.97 -0.84
CA GLN A 97 6.21 -3.03 0.61
C GLN A 97 7.41 -2.56 1.43
N LEU A 98 7.13 -1.72 2.42
CA LEU A 98 8.05 -1.51 3.54
C LEU A 98 8.20 -2.82 4.32
N ARG A 99 9.45 -3.20 4.59
CA ARG A 99 9.78 -4.39 5.37
C ARG A 99 10.94 -4.10 6.30
N GLU A 100 10.86 -4.68 7.48
CA GLU A 100 12.00 -4.72 8.39
C GLU A 100 12.98 -5.81 7.95
N PRO A 101 14.30 -5.63 8.13
CA PRO A 101 15.29 -6.63 7.72
C PRO A 101 15.09 -8.01 8.38
N SER A 102 14.52 -8.03 9.58
CA SER A 102 14.21 -9.24 10.34
C SER A 102 12.87 -9.89 9.95
N TYR A 103 12.04 -9.21 9.15
CA TYR A 103 10.73 -9.71 8.77
C TYR A 103 10.86 -10.68 7.58
N THR A 104 10.45 -11.94 7.80
CA THR A 104 10.55 -13.01 6.80
C THR A 104 9.29 -13.16 5.94
N GLY A 105 8.21 -12.46 6.28
CA GLY A 105 6.98 -12.47 5.52
C GLY A 105 7.02 -11.58 4.28
N VAL A 106 5.99 -11.72 3.46
CA VAL A 106 5.85 -11.01 2.18
C VAL A 106 5.26 -9.61 2.37
N THR A 107 4.27 -9.49 3.26
CA THR A 107 3.58 -8.24 3.60
C THR A 107 3.40 -8.20 5.12
N MET A 108 3.83 -7.11 5.76
CA MET A 108 3.82 -7.01 7.23
C MET A 108 2.41 -6.81 7.76
N GLU A 109 1.91 -7.78 8.52
CA GLU A 109 0.80 -7.56 9.45
C GLU A 109 1.18 -6.47 10.46
N TRP A 110 0.24 -5.60 10.80
CA TRP A 110 0.47 -4.46 11.70
C TRP A 110 0.96 -4.90 13.10
N SER A 111 0.52 -6.07 13.54
CA SER A 111 0.97 -6.72 14.78
C SER A 111 2.45 -7.09 14.77
N ALA A 112 3.03 -7.33 13.59
CA ALA A 112 4.43 -7.70 13.41
C ALA A 112 5.36 -6.49 13.19
N VAL A 113 4.81 -5.29 13.00
CA VAL A 113 5.58 -4.05 12.84
C VAL A 113 6.17 -3.66 14.19
N SER A 114 7.49 -3.51 14.27
CA SER A 114 8.19 -3.11 15.49
C SER A 114 7.80 -1.71 15.96
N ASP A 115 7.96 -1.46 17.26
CA ASP A 115 7.71 -0.14 17.83
C ASP A 115 8.67 0.92 17.29
N ASP A 116 9.90 0.54 16.94
CA ASP A 116 10.87 1.43 16.30
C ASP A 116 10.41 1.86 14.90
N LEU A 117 9.90 0.92 14.09
CA LEU A 117 9.35 1.26 12.79
C LEU A 117 8.08 2.12 12.91
N LYS A 118 7.18 1.80 13.85
CA LYS A 118 5.98 2.63 14.12
C LYS A 118 6.36 4.08 14.46
N LYS A 119 7.37 4.28 15.31
CA LYS A 119 7.87 5.62 15.65
C LYS A 119 8.43 6.35 14.42
N LYS A 120 9.25 5.66 13.61
CA LYS A 120 9.80 6.24 12.37
C LYS A 120 8.71 6.65 11.39
N LEU A 121 7.65 5.84 11.26
CA LEU A 121 6.48 6.14 10.43
C LEU A 121 5.76 7.40 10.93
N GLN A 122 5.51 7.48 12.24
CA GLN A 122 4.83 8.61 12.88
C GLN A 122 5.63 9.92 12.77
N ASN A 123 6.95 9.83 12.91
CA ASN A 123 7.85 10.97 12.80
C ASN A 123 8.16 11.36 11.33
N LYS A 124 7.65 10.61 10.34
CA LYS A 124 7.96 10.76 8.91
C LYS A 124 9.46 10.63 8.61
N GLU A 125 10.19 9.88 9.43
CA GLU A 125 11.64 9.63 9.33
C GLU A 125 11.98 8.46 8.39
N LEU A 126 11.05 8.07 7.51
CA LEU A 126 11.36 7.14 6.43
C LEU A 126 12.29 7.85 5.44
N SER A 127 13.60 7.72 5.66
CA SER A 127 14.61 8.09 4.67
C SER A 127 14.30 7.35 3.37
N SER A 128 14.33 8.07 2.24
CA SER A 128 14.40 7.43 0.92
C SER A 128 15.48 6.36 0.97
N CYS A 129 15.18 5.14 0.54
CA CYS A 129 16.23 4.18 0.22
C CYS A 129 17.07 4.82 -0.90
N ASP A 130 18.31 5.20 -0.59
CA ASP A 130 19.36 5.50 -1.57
C ASP A 130 19.75 4.23 -2.34
#